data_AF-A0A9X3NEC0-F1
#
_entry.id   AF-A0A9X3NEC0-F1
#
_cell.length_a   1.000
_cell.length_b   1.000
_cell.length_c   1.000
_cell.angle_alpha   90.00
_cell.angle_beta   90.00
_cell.angle_gamma   90.00
#
_symmetry.space_group_name_H-M   'P 1'
#
loop_
_entity.id
_entity.type
_entity.pdbx_description
1 polymer ?
#
loop_
_entity_poly.entity_id
_entity_poly.type
_entity_poly.pdbx_seq_one_letter_code
_entity_poly.pdbx_strand_id
1 'polypeptide(L)'
;MKIRIAVATALVAATVVAIPASAENIDCSKMKSSSTKCLKTGGWVEMTGSDTADVLTGTKHADQILGDGGNDRINAGAGADEIDGGDGRDTINAGSGDDIVYARDDKRDTIDCGTGKDTVIADPEDRLKNCEKVTRR
;
A
#
# COMPACT_ATOMS: atom_id res chain seq x y z
N MET A 1 -45.82 20.93 38.84
CA MET A 1 -44.44 20.53 38.52
C MET A 1 -44.43 20.07 37.07
N LYS A 2 -43.98 20.93 36.14
CA LYS A 2 -43.97 20.64 34.70
C LYS A 2 -42.58 20.12 34.33
N ILE A 3 -42.47 18.91 33.78
CA ILE A 3 -41.24 18.46 33.12
C ILE A 3 -41.60 18.12 31.68
N ARG A 4 -41.04 18.91 30.76
CA ARG A 4 -41.13 18.76 29.32
C ARG A 4 -40.11 17.70 28.90
N ILE A 5 -40.54 16.63 28.25
CA ILE A 5 -39.64 15.69 27.56
C ILE A 5 -39.52 16.19 26.12
N ALA A 6 -38.33 16.66 25.75
CA ALA A 6 -38.01 17.13 24.41
C ALA A 6 -37.87 15.94 23.46
N VAL A 7 -38.50 16.04 22.29
CA VAL A 7 -38.30 15.15 21.15
C VAL A 7 -37.01 15.57 20.45
N ALA A 8 -36.02 14.69 20.38
CA ALA A 8 -34.85 14.85 19.52
C ALA A 8 -34.97 13.85 18.37
N THR A 9 -35.08 14.39 17.16
CA THR A 9 -35.10 13.73 15.86
C THR A 9 -33.92 12.76 15.70
N ALA A 10 -34.21 11.53 15.32
CA ALA A 10 -33.22 10.50 15.05
C ALA A 10 -32.38 10.85 13.82
N LEU A 11 -31.10 11.15 14.03
CA LEU A 11 -30.08 11.06 13.00
C LEU A 11 -29.71 9.58 12.87
N VAL A 12 -29.82 9.02 11.67
CA VAL A 12 -29.36 7.65 11.37
C VAL A 12 -27.85 7.64 11.60
N ALA A 13 -27.42 7.17 12.76
CA ALA A 13 -26.02 6.91 13.02
C ALA A 13 -25.59 5.78 12.09
N ALA A 14 -24.73 6.12 11.13
CA ALA A 14 -23.97 5.13 10.36
C ALA A 14 -23.38 4.14 11.37
N THR A 15 -23.72 2.87 11.21
CA THR A 15 -23.19 1.78 12.01
C THR A 15 -21.69 1.71 11.79
N VAL A 16 -20.92 2.37 12.67
CA VAL A 16 -19.50 2.10 12.81
C VAL A 16 -19.41 0.72 13.44
N VAL A 17 -19.15 -0.29 12.60
CA VAL A 17 -18.82 -1.64 13.05
C VAL A 17 -17.62 -1.52 13.99
N ALA A 18 -17.79 -1.94 15.24
CA ALA A 18 -16.71 -2.01 16.21
C ALA A 18 -15.62 -2.95 15.67
N ILE A 19 -14.47 -2.39 15.29
CA ILE A 19 -13.27 -3.15 14.94
C ILE A 19 -12.72 -3.70 16.27
N PRO A 20 -12.52 -5.03 16.43
CA PRO A 20 -12.04 -5.60 17.68
C PRO A 20 -10.63 -5.07 18.02
N ALA A 21 -10.39 -4.87 19.32
CA ALA A 21 -9.18 -4.31 19.93
C ALA A 21 -7.93 -5.21 19.81
N SER A 22 -7.59 -5.63 18.59
CA SER A 22 -6.31 -6.26 18.21
C SER A 22 -5.63 -5.55 17.04
N ALA A 23 -6.21 -4.47 16.53
CA ALA A 23 -5.52 -3.60 15.59
C ALA A 23 -4.38 -2.90 16.34
N GLU A 24 -3.15 -3.42 16.25
CA GLU A 24 -1.95 -2.64 16.56
C GLU A 24 -2.09 -1.30 15.79
N ASN A 25 -2.01 -0.18 16.52
CA ASN A 25 -2.07 1.17 15.95
C ASN A 25 -0.99 1.31 14.87
N ILE A 26 -1.40 1.35 13.61
CA ILE A 26 -0.49 1.66 12.51
C ILE A 26 -0.31 3.17 12.49
N ASP A 27 0.88 3.60 12.88
CA ASP A 27 1.26 5.00 12.89
C ASP A 27 1.65 5.45 11.48
N CYS A 28 0.65 5.80 10.68
CA CYS A 28 0.82 6.34 9.34
C CYS A 28 1.56 7.71 9.32
N SER A 29 1.89 8.30 10.48
CA SER A 29 2.62 9.58 10.55
C SER A 29 4.11 9.49 10.15
N LYS A 30 4.62 8.27 9.94
CA LYS A 30 5.99 8.04 9.46
C LYS A 30 6.11 8.01 7.94
N MET A 31 4.99 8.02 7.21
CA MET A 31 4.95 8.05 5.76
C MET A 31 5.28 9.47 5.27
N LYS A 32 6.28 9.59 4.39
CA LYS A 32 6.86 10.90 4.00
C LYS A 32 6.19 11.57 2.80
N SER A 33 5.04 11.08 2.33
CA SER A 33 4.28 11.76 1.27
C SER A 33 3.04 12.43 1.83
N SER A 34 2.84 13.69 1.41
CA SER A 34 1.76 14.58 1.85
C SER A 34 0.38 14.17 1.29
N SER A 35 0.33 13.14 0.43
CA SER A 35 -0.86 12.71 -0.31
C SER A 35 -1.29 11.27 -0.01
N THR A 36 -0.56 10.54 0.85
CA THR A 36 -0.77 9.10 1.03
C THR A 36 -1.96 8.77 1.92
N LYS A 37 -2.91 8.01 1.35
CA LYS A 37 -4.01 7.40 2.09
C LYS A 37 -3.51 6.11 2.73
N CYS A 38 -3.51 6.05 4.06
CA CYS A 38 -3.11 4.89 4.85
C CYS A 38 -4.32 4.37 5.62
N LEU A 39 -4.85 3.19 5.25
CA LEU A 39 -6.03 2.59 5.85
C LEU A 39 -5.74 1.15 6.27
N LYS A 40 -6.12 0.78 7.50
CA LYS A 40 -6.10 -0.62 7.96
C LYS A 40 -7.49 -1.22 7.80
N THR A 41 -7.65 -2.13 6.85
CA THR A 41 -8.90 -2.88 6.66
C THR A 41 -8.56 -4.37 6.71
N GLY A 42 -9.00 -5.07 7.77
CA GLY A 42 -8.94 -6.54 7.78
C GLY A 42 -7.55 -7.21 7.79
N GLY A 43 -6.50 -6.53 8.27
CA GLY A 43 -5.16 -7.12 8.47
C GLY A 43 -4.09 -6.67 7.47
N TRP A 44 -4.48 -5.90 6.46
CA TRP A 44 -3.59 -5.32 5.45
C TRP A 44 -3.54 -3.79 5.59
N VAL A 45 -2.50 -3.15 5.05
CA VAL A 45 -2.35 -1.69 5.01
C VAL A 45 -2.40 -1.21 3.58
N GLU A 46 -3.38 -0.39 3.24
CA GLU A 46 -3.43 0.26 1.93
C GLU A 46 -2.59 1.54 1.96
N MET A 47 -1.80 1.78 0.92
CA MET A 47 -0.96 2.95 0.70
C MET A 47 -1.07 3.37 -0.76
N THR A 48 -1.28 4.66 -1.00
CA THR A 48 -1.38 5.22 -2.35
C THR A 48 -0.49 6.45 -2.48
N GLY A 49 0.24 6.57 -3.57
CA GLY A 49 1.04 7.73 -3.93
C GLY A 49 0.19 8.85 -4.52
N SER A 50 0.74 9.53 -5.52
CA SER A 50 0.18 10.68 -6.21
C SER A 50 0.66 10.69 -7.66
N ASP A 51 0.27 11.67 -8.47
CA ASP A 51 0.78 11.81 -9.85
C ASP A 51 2.23 12.36 -9.91
N THR A 52 2.97 12.34 -8.80
CA THR A 52 4.32 12.90 -8.69
C THR A 52 5.23 11.97 -7.88
N ALA A 53 6.54 12.12 -8.05
CA ALA A 53 7.53 11.29 -7.36
C ALA A 53 7.33 11.23 -5.84
N ASP A 54 7.05 10.02 -5.34
CA ASP A 54 6.75 9.73 -3.95
C ASP A 54 7.82 8.84 -3.29
N VAL A 55 7.80 8.86 -1.95
CA VAL A 55 8.56 7.92 -1.12
C VAL A 55 7.58 7.16 -0.24
N LEU A 56 7.28 5.93 -0.65
CA LEU A 56 6.34 5.04 0.00
C LEU A 56 7.11 4.03 0.85
N THR A 57 6.78 3.96 2.13
CA THR A 57 7.38 3.00 3.07
C THR A 57 6.26 2.25 3.77
N GLY A 58 6.19 0.95 3.51
CA GLY A 58 5.26 0.04 4.14
C GLY A 58 5.70 -0.36 5.54
N THR A 59 5.22 -1.51 5.97
CA THR A 59 5.18 -1.93 7.36
C THR A 59 5.82 -3.30 7.55
N LYS A 60 5.49 -3.96 8.66
CA LYS A 60 5.86 -5.35 8.94
C LYS A 60 4.68 -6.31 8.68
N HIS A 61 3.58 -5.73 8.21
CA HIS A 61 2.35 -6.41 7.86
C HIS A 61 2.24 -6.41 6.36
N ALA A 62 1.29 -7.20 5.89
CA ALA A 62 1.05 -7.32 4.49
C ALA A 62 0.36 -6.03 3.97
N ASP A 63 0.96 -5.38 2.98
CA ASP A 63 0.58 -4.06 2.51
C ASP A 63 0.09 -4.10 1.05
N GLN A 64 -0.78 -3.18 0.69
CA GLN A 64 -1.15 -2.87 -0.68
C GLN A 64 -0.63 -1.49 -1.02
N ILE A 65 0.34 -1.39 -1.92
CA ILE A 65 1.03 -0.14 -2.25
C ILE A 65 0.79 0.19 -3.71
N LEU A 66 0.28 1.38 -3.98
CA LEU A 66 0.05 1.94 -5.31
C LEU A 66 0.93 3.20 -5.46
N GLY A 67 1.86 3.23 -6.41
CA GLY A 67 2.67 4.41 -6.71
C GLY A 67 1.89 5.53 -7.42
N ASP A 68 0.90 5.14 -8.22
CA ASP A 68 0.16 6.00 -9.17
C ASP A 68 1.05 6.56 -10.28
N GLY A 69 1.64 7.75 -10.13
CA GLY A 69 2.41 8.37 -11.21
C GLY A 69 3.66 9.10 -10.73
N GLY A 70 4.63 9.25 -11.61
CA GLY A 70 5.92 9.84 -11.27
C GLY A 70 6.94 8.77 -10.87
N ASN A 71 8.16 9.21 -10.55
CA ASN A 71 9.27 8.28 -10.31
C ASN A 71 9.39 7.96 -8.83
N ASP A 72 8.87 6.83 -8.41
CA ASP A 72 8.65 6.52 -7.01
C ASP A 72 9.79 5.72 -6.38
N ARG A 73 9.90 5.85 -5.06
CA ARG A 73 10.72 4.99 -4.22
C ARG A 73 9.84 4.23 -3.26
N ILE A 74 9.64 2.96 -3.55
CA ILE A 74 8.77 2.07 -2.78
C ILE A 74 9.63 1.10 -1.97
N ASN A 75 9.37 1.02 -0.67
CA ASN A 75 9.93 0.03 0.23
C ASN A 75 8.79 -0.61 1.03
N ALA A 76 8.31 -1.78 0.63
CA ALA A 76 7.12 -2.38 1.23
C ALA A 76 7.39 -2.98 2.61
N GLY A 77 8.55 -3.61 2.79
CA GLY A 77 9.07 -3.93 4.11
C GLY A 77 8.99 -5.41 4.39
N ALA A 78 8.22 -5.82 5.39
CA ALA A 78 7.99 -7.25 5.64
C ALA A 78 6.50 -7.52 5.62
N GLY A 79 6.09 -8.69 5.14
CA GLY A 79 4.68 -8.94 4.85
C GLY A 79 4.58 -9.68 3.54
N ALA A 80 3.38 -10.10 3.16
CA ALA A 80 3.14 -10.54 1.79
C ALA A 80 2.57 -9.33 1.07
N ASP A 81 3.38 -8.57 0.36
CA ASP A 81 2.97 -7.26 -0.12
C ASP A 81 2.47 -7.32 -1.57
N GLU A 82 1.47 -6.51 -1.89
CA GLU A 82 0.99 -6.28 -3.26
C GLU A 82 1.36 -4.86 -3.68
N ILE A 83 2.21 -4.75 -4.69
CA ILE A 83 2.83 -3.49 -5.10
C ILE A 83 2.51 -3.22 -6.56
N ASP A 84 1.95 -2.06 -6.85
CA ASP A 84 1.86 -1.47 -8.18
C ASP A 84 2.77 -0.25 -8.23
N GLY A 85 3.79 -0.28 -9.11
CA GLY A 85 4.70 0.84 -9.31
C GLY A 85 4.00 2.07 -9.89
N GLY A 86 2.96 1.86 -10.70
CA GLY A 86 2.32 2.94 -11.44
C GLY A 86 3.10 3.36 -12.68
N ASP A 87 2.85 4.58 -13.15
CA ASP A 87 3.53 5.20 -14.28
C ASP A 87 4.80 5.92 -13.82
N GLY A 88 5.97 5.57 -14.33
CA GLY A 88 7.21 6.24 -13.96
C GLY A 88 8.44 5.35 -14.05
N ARG A 89 9.58 5.88 -13.62
CA ARG A 89 10.78 5.08 -13.43
C ARG A 89 10.95 4.84 -11.95
N ASP A 90 10.47 3.70 -11.50
CA ASP A 90 10.33 3.39 -10.09
C ASP A 90 11.51 2.59 -9.57
N THR A 91 11.74 2.76 -8.28
CA THR A 91 12.67 1.94 -7.51
C THR A 91 11.88 1.22 -6.43
N ILE A 92 11.68 -0.08 -6.61
CA ILE A 92 10.84 -0.91 -5.76
C ILE A 92 11.73 -1.90 -5.00
N ASN A 93 11.56 -1.93 -3.68
CA ASN A 93 12.04 -2.98 -2.80
C ASN A 93 10.82 -3.61 -2.13
N ALA A 94 10.48 -4.85 -2.49
CA ALA A 94 9.33 -5.54 -1.92
C ALA A 94 9.66 -5.99 -0.48
N GLY A 95 10.83 -6.58 -0.27
CA GLY A 95 11.40 -6.77 1.04
C GLY A 95 11.33 -8.23 1.47
N SER A 96 10.63 -8.58 2.54
CA SER A 96 10.57 -9.98 2.99
C SER A 96 9.15 -10.51 3.09
N GLY A 97 8.93 -11.67 2.47
CA GLY A 97 7.66 -12.38 2.44
C GLY A 97 7.36 -12.81 1.01
N ASP A 98 6.15 -13.26 0.74
CA ASP A 98 5.78 -13.72 -0.60
C ASP A 98 5.07 -12.56 -1.31
N ASP A 99 5.82 -11.80 -2.11
CA ASP A 99 5.37 -10.51 -2.65
C ASP A 99 4.86 -10.62 -4.10
N ILE A 100 3.97 -9.71 -4.47
CA ILE A 100 3.48 -9.54 -5.85
C ILE A 100 3.75 -8.12 -6.31
N VAL A 101 4.53 -7.98 -7.40
CA VAL A 101 4.89 -6.67 -7.95
C VAL A 101 4.40 -6.52 -9.39
N TYR A 102 3.83 -5.35 -9.68
CA TYR A 102 3.38 -4.93 -11.01
C TYR A 102 4.12 -3.67 -11.44
N ALA A 103 4.80 -3.75 -12.58
CA ALA A 103 5.46 -2.65 -13.28
C ALA A 103 5.14 -2.83 -14.77
N ARG A 104 4.17 -2.08 -15.29
CA ARG A 104 3.54 -2.38 -16.59
C ARG A 104 3.19 -1.10 -17.35
N ASP A 105 4.18 -0.22 -17.51
CA ASP A 105 4.00 1.15 -17.99
C ASP A 105 4.99 1.53 -19.12
N ASP A 106 5.71 0.54 -19.65
CA ASP A 106 6.77 0.66 -20.66
C ASP A 106 7.92 1.60 -20.24
N LYS A 107 8.11 1.84 -18.94
CA LYS A 107 9.28 2.53 -18.43
C LYS A 107 10.30 1.51 -17.98
N ARG A 108 11.25 1.98 -17.16
CA ARG A 108 12.39 1.17 -16.78
C ARG A 108 12.52 1.30 -15.29
N ASP A 109 12.07 0.25 -14.64
CA ASP A 109 12.03 0.15 -13.21
C ASP A 109 13.22 -0.66 -12.71
N THR A 110 13.54 -0.43 -11.45
CA THR A 110 14.50 -1.24 -10.71
C THR A 110 13.76 -1.89 -9.55
N ILE A 111 13.60 -3.21 -9.64
CA ILE A 111 12.80 -3.98 -8.68
C ILE A 111 13.71 -4.99 -8.00
N ASP A 112 13.78 -4.92 -6.68
CA ASP A 112 14.34 -5.96 -5.82
C ASP A 112 13.17 -6.63 -5.09
N CYS A 113 12.89 -7.88 -5.42
CA CYS A 113 11.82 -8.62 -4.76
C CYS A 113 12.21 -9.05 -3.34
N GLY A 114 13.51 -9.07 -3.01
CA GLY A 114 13.99 -9.37 -1.67
C GLY A 114 13.99 -10.86 -1.33
N THR A 115 13.37 -11.27 -0.23
CA THR A 115 13.39 -12.67 0.23
C THR A 115 12.00 -13.25 0.34
N GLY A 116 11.80 -14.44 -0.21
CA GLY A 116 10.56 -15.20 -0.06
C GLY A 116 10.25 -15.89 -1.37
N LYS A 117 8.98 -15.95 -1.76
CA LYS A 117 8.57 -16.42 -3.09
C LYS A 117 7.81 -15.34 -3.81
N ASP A 118 8.52 -14.64 -4.66
CA ASP A 118 8.02 -13.41 -5.23
C ASP A 118 7.58 -13.60 -6.68
N THR A 119 6.48 -12.94 -7.03
CA THR A 119 5.96 -12.89 -8.39
C THR A 119 5.98 -11.47 -8.90
N VAL A 120 6.67 -11.22 -9.99
CA VAL A 120 6.72 -9.92 -10.65
C VAL A 120 6.18 -10.01 -12.08
N ILE A 121 5.33 -9.06 -12.43
CA ILE A 121 4.93 -8.77 -13.81
C ILE A 121 5.60 -7.45 -14.18
N ALA A 122 6.53 -7.52 -15.12
CA ALA A 122 7.44 -6.44 -15.47
C ALA A 122 7.61 -6.35 -16.98
N ASP A 123 8.11 -5.24 -17.47
CA ASP A 123 8.40 -5.02 -18.87
C ASP A 123 9.81 -5.57 -19.23
N PRO A 124 10.16 -5.74 -20.52
CA PRO A 124 11.44 -6.30 -20.94
C PRO A 124 12.63 -5.44 -20.50
N GLU A 125 12.44 -4.13 -20.38
CA GLU A 125 13.42 -3.14 -20.00
C GLU A 125 13.75 -3.15 -18.51
N ASP A 126 12.91 -3.75 -17.67
CA ASP A 126 13.06 -3.69 -16.22
C ASP A 126 14.24 -4.48 -15.67
N ARG A 127 14.78 -3.93 -14.59
CA ARG A 127 15.93 -4.48 -13.88
C ARG A 127 15.45 -5.15 -12.60
N LEU A 128 15.32 -6.46 -12.67
CA LEU A 128 14.81 -7.29 -11.59
C LEU A 128 15.96 -7.97 -10.84
N LYS A 129 15.81 -8.11 -9.52
CA LYS A 129 16.70 -8.86 -8.63
C LYS A 129 15.89 -9.66 -7.62
N ASN A 130 16.42 -10.83 -7.27
CA ASN A 130 15.84 -11.71 -6.25
C ASN A 130 14.36 -12.09 -6.47
N CYS A 131 13.88 -12.04 -7.70
CA CYS A 131 12.50 -12.42 -8.03
C CYS A 131 12.45 -13.85 -8.55
N GLU A 132 11.71 -14.74 -7.87
CA GLU A 132 11.62 -16.15 -8.22
C GLU A 132 10.78 -16.39 -9.47
N LYS A 133 9.68 -15.64 -9.62
CA LYS A 133 8.74 -15.80 -10.74
C LYS A 133 8.56 -14.49 -11.49
N VAL A 134 9.13 -14.41 -12.68
CA VAL A 134 9.08 -13.23 -13.54
C VAL A 134 8.19 -13.49 -14.76
N THR A 135 7.19 -12.63 -14.97
CA THR A 135 6.40 -12.57 -16.20
C THR A 135 6.77 -11.29 -16.94
N ARG A 136 7.34 -11.41 -18.15
CA ARG A 136 7.61 -10.27 -19.02
C ARG A 136 6.41 -10.00 -19.92
N ARG A 137 5.93 -8.76 -20.00
CA ARG A 137 4.82 -8.36 -20.89
C ARG A 137 5.18 -7.28 -21.87
#